data_AF-A0A7K6PML7-F1
#
_entry.id   AF-A0A7K6PML7-F1
#
_cell.length_a   1.000
_cell.length_b   1.000
_cell.length_c   1.000
_cell.angle_alpha   90.00
_cell.angle_beta   90.00
_cell.angle_gamma   90.00
#
_symmetry.space_group_name_H-M   'P 1'
#
loop_
_entity.id
_entity.type
_entity.pdbx_description
1 polymer ?
#
loop_
_entity_poly.entity_id
_entity_poly.type
_entity_poly.pdbx_seq_one_letter_code
_entity_poly.pdbx_strand_id
1 'polypeptide(L)' 'TAFTSEQVCRLEKTFQRQKYLGATERRKLAAALRLSEIQIKTWFQNRRMKLKRQI' A
#
# COMPACT_ATOMS: atom_id res chain seq x y z
N THR A 1 4.96 -0.46 -12.33
CA THR A 1 6.00 -0.06 -11.37
C THR A 1 6.38 -1.27 -10.54
N ALA A 2 7.63 -1.71 -10.62
CA ALA A 2 8.12 -2.75 -9.73
C ALA A 2 8.46 -2.11 -8.36
N PHE A 3 7.92 -2.69 -7.28
CA PHE A 3 8.30 -2.32 -5.91
C PHE A 3 9.41 -3.27 -5.45
N THR A 4 10.33 -2.79 -4.61
CA THR A 4 11.34 -3.67 -3.99
C THR A 4 10.68 -4.61 -2.97
N SER A 5 11.32 -5.74 -2.66
CA SER A 5 10.81 -6.69 -1.65
C SER A 5 10.58 -6.02 -0.29
N GLU A 6 11.44 -5.08 0.10
CA GLU A 6 11.29 -4.29 1.32
C GLU A 6 10.06 -3.37 1.28
N GLN A 7 9.85 -2.66 0.15
CA GLN A 7 8.66 -1.83 -0.04
C GLN A 7 7.39 -2.67 0.02
N VAL A 8 7.36 -3.83 -0.65
CA VAL A 8 6.22 -4.77 -0.61
C VAL A 8 5.96 -5.26 0.81
N CYS A 9 6.99 -5.66 1.55
CA CYS A 9 6.85 -6.10 2.94
C CYS A 9 6.22 -5.01 3.82
N ARG A 10 6.66 -3.76 3.69
CA ARG A 10 6.13 -2.63 4.46
C ARG A 10 4.69 -2.29 4.07
N LEU A 11 4.37 -2.35 2.77
CA LEU A 11 3.01 -2.17 2.24
C LEU A 11 2.06 -3.25 2.77
N GLU A 12 2.46 -4.53 2.71
CA GLU A 12 1.72 -5.68 3.23
C GLU A 12 1.47 -5.54 4.74
N LYS A 13 2.51 -5.24 5.53
CA LYS A 13 2.40 -5.04 6.98
C LYS A 13 1.42 -3.92 7.33
N THR A 14 1.49 -2.81 6.59
CA THR A 14 0.55 -1.69 6.77
C THR A 14 -0.87 -2.08 6.37
N PHE A 15 -1.03 -2.81 5.27
CA PHE A 15 -2.34 -3.30 4.81
C PHE A 15 -2.98 -4.30 5.76
N GLN A 16 -2.19 -5.15 6.44
CA GLN A 16 -2.69 -6.05 7.47
C GLN A 16 -3.31 -5.26 8.63
N ARG A 17 -2.67 -4.17 9.06
CA ARG A 17 -3.17 -3.28 10.11
C ARG A 17 -4.36 -2.43 9.65
N GLN A 18 -4.34 -1.93 8.42
CA GLN A 18 -5.34 -1.00 7.92
C GLN A 18 -5.59 -1.21 6.42
N LYS A 19 -6.79 -1.65 6.06
CA LYS A 19 -7.17 -1.94 4.65
C LYS A 19 -7.37 -0.69 3.80
N TYR A 20 -7.61 0.46 4.43
CA TYR A 20 -7.93 1.73 3.81
C TYR A 20 -7.12 2.86 4.42
N LEU A 21 -6.18 3.44 3.68
CA LEU A 21 -5.41 4.58 4.16
C LEU A 21 -6.15 5.90 3.94
N GLY A 22 -6.18 6.73 4.98
CA GLY A 22 -6.53 8.14 4.87
C GLY A 22 -5.40 8.97 4.23
N ALA A 23 -5.67 10.24 3.92
CA ALA A 23 -4.72 11.11 3.23
C ALA A 23 -3.39 11.29 4.00
N THR A 24 -3.46 11.52 5.31
CA THR A 24 -2.28 11.70 6.16
C THR A 24 -1.41 10.44 6.23
N GLU A 25 -2.00 9.27 6.46
CA GLU A 25 -1.25 8.01 6.55
C GLU A 25 -0.64 7.62 5.21
N ARG A 26 -1.36 7.90 4.10
CA ARG A 26 -0.84 7.72 2.76
C ARG A 26 0.40 8.60 2.51
N ARG A 27 0.36 9.88 2.89
CA ARG A 27 1.51 10.79 2.78
C ARG A 27 2.71 10.30 3.59
N LYS A 28 2.50 9.89 4.84
CA LYS A 28 3.57 9.33 5.69
C LYS A 28 4.20 8.08 5.08
N LEU A 29 3.37 7.16 4.59
CA LEU A 29 3.85 5.91 3.98
C LEU A 29 4.59 6.15 2.67
N ALA A 30 4.07 7.07 1.84
CA ALA A 30 4.71 7.52 0.60
C ALA A 30 6.10 8.08 0.87
N ALA A 31 6.23 9.02 1.81
CA ALA A 31 7.51 9.60 2.21
C ALA A 31 8.49 8.54 2.72
N ALA A 32 8.02 7.64 3.60
CA ALA A 32 8.87 6.64 4.22
C ALA A 32 9.33 5.52 3.26
N LEU A 33 8.59 5.27 2.17
CA LEU A 33 8.97 4.29 1.15
C LEU A 33 9.59 4.91 -0.11
N ARG A 34 9.71 6.25 -0.14
CA ARG A 34 10.11 7.03 -1.32
C ARG A 34 9.26 6.69 -2.55
N LEU A 35 7.95 6.62 -2.34
CA LEU A 35 6.93 6.36 -3.37
C LEU A 35 5.99 7.55 -3.48
N SER A 36 5.27 7.67 -4.59
CA SER A 36 4.20 8.66 -4.71
C SER A 36 2.92 8.20 -4.01
N GLU A 37 2.11 9.14 -3.54
CA GLU A 37 0.78 8.83 -2.99
C GLU A 37 -0.10 8.06 -3.99
N ILE A 38 0.09 8.30 -5.29
CA ILE A 38 -0.63 7.58 -6.35
C ILE A 38 -0.21 6.11 -6.37
N GLN A 39 1.09 5.81 -6.29
CA GLN A 39 1.58 4.42 -6.22
C GLN A 39 1.03 3.71 -4.98
N ILE A 40 1.03 4.37 -3.82
CA ILE A 40 0.44 3.81 -2.59
C ILE A 40 -1.06 3.56 -2.77
N LYS A 41 -1.81 4.55 -3.29
CA LYS A 41 -3.25 4.42 -3.55
C LYS A 41 -3.56 3.24 -4.47
N THR A 42 -2.88 3.14 -5.61
CA THR A 42 -3.08 2.07 -6.59
C THR A 42 -2.72 0.71 -6.01
N TRP A 43 -1.61 0.61 -5.26
CA TRP A 43 -1.24 -0.64 -4.60
C TRP A 43 -2.31 -1.09 -3.60
N PHE A 44 -2.82 -0.18 -2.75
CA PHE A 44 -3.89 -0.50 -1.79
C PHE A 44 -5.21 -0.86 -2.47
N GLN A 45 -5.54 -0.26 -3.62
CA GLN A 45 -6.68 -0.66 -4.44
C GLN A 45 -6.51 -2.07 -4.98
N ASN A 46 -5.38 -2.37 -5.62
CA ASN A 46 -5.07 -3.69 -6.17
C ASN A 46 -5.03 -4.77 -5.09
N ARG A 47 -4.46 -4.46 -3.91
CA ARG A 47 -4.37 -5.40 -2.81
C ARG A 47 -5.74 -5.80 -2.25
N ARG A 48 -6.71 -4.87 -2.20
CA ARG A 48 -8.11 -5.16 -1.84
C ARG A 48 -8.80 -6.01 -2.90
N MET A 49 -8.59 -5.71 -4.18
CA MET A 49 -9.12 -6.53 -5.28
C MET A 49 -8.60 -7.97 -5.20
N LYS A 50 -7.31 -8.15 -4.90
CA LYS A 50 -6.71 -9.47 -4.68
C LYS A 50 -7.34 -10.18 -3.47
N LEU A 51 -7.53 -9.49 -2.35
CA LEU A 51 -8.19 -10.06 -1.17
C LEU A 51 -9.61 -10.53 -1.49
N LYS A 52 -10.40 -9.74 -2.22
CA LYS A 52 -11.77 -10.11 -2.61
C LYS A 52 -11.81 -11.33 -3.53
N ARG A 53 -10.82 -11.50 -4.41
CA ARG A 53 -10.70 -12.68 -5.31
C ARG A 53 -10.22 -13.94 -4.59
N GLN A 54 -9.69 -13.82 -3.38
CA GLN A 54 -9.24 -14.94 -2.55
C GLN A 54 -10.31 -15.40 -1.54
N ILE A 55 -11.49 -14.76 -1.55
CA ILE A 55 -12.71 -15.21 -0.87
C ILE A 55 -13.57 -15.89 -1.94
#